data_AF-A0A068URN4-F1
#
_entry.id   AF-A0A068URN4-F1
#
_cell.length_a   1.000
_cell.length_b   1.000
_cell.length_c   1.000
_cell.angle_alpha   90.00
_cell.angle_beta   90.00
_cell.angle_gamma   90.00
#
_symmetry.space_group_name_H-M   'P 1'
#
loop_
_entity.id
_entity.type
_entity.pdbx_description
1 polymer ?
#
loop_
_entity_poly.entity_id
_entity_poly.type
_entity_poly.pdbx_seq_one_letter_code
_entity_poly.pdbx_strand_id
1 'polypeptide(L)'
;MTSLTLGSAASRLLPSATAATSAAKLSLSSPHSVKLFRSSPLISHLFLPQKGAAAASRLLRSRSSSYSTVTKCFASDPEQLKSAREDIKELLKTKFCHPILVRLGWHDAGTYNKNIEDWPQRGGANGSLRFEIELKHAANAGLVNALQLLLPIKDKYSGVTYADLFQLASATAVEEAGGPKIPMKYGRVDVSGPEQCPEEGRLPGKMSVSIADLLVILICVRLGWHDAGTYNKNIEDWPQRGGANGSLRFEIELKHAANAGLVNALQLLLPIKDKYSGVTYADLFQLASATAVEEAGGPKIPMKYGRVDVSGPEQCPEEGRLPDAGPPSPAAHLRDVFYRMGLNDKEIVALSGAHTLGRSRPERSGWGMPETKYTKDGPGAPGGQSWTVQWLKFDNSYFKDIKERRDAELLVLPTDAVLFEDPAFKEYAEKYAADQEAFFKDYAEAHAKLSNLGAKFDPPEGFSIDEGTSQPQPEKFVAANYSTGKA
;
A
#
# COMPACT_ATOMS: atom_id res chain seq x y z
N MET A 1 -43.68 7.74 79.17
CA MET A 1 -43.36 8.72 80.23
C MET A 1 -41.85 8.97 80.20
N THR A 2 -41.39 10.19 80.53
CA THR A 2 -40.00 10.58 80.96
C THR A 2 -38.78 9.90 80.28
N SER A 3 -37.90 10.57 79.50
CA SER A 3 -37.09 11.81 79.76
C SER A 3 -36.05 11.63 80.89
N LEU A 4 -34.80 12.11 80.86
CA LEU A 4 -34.08 13.14 80.05
C LEU A 4 -32.82 12.53 79.36
N THR A 5 -32.05 13.07 78.39
CA THR A 5 -31.93 14.35 77.61
C THR A 5 -31.10 15.53 78.17
N LEU A 6 -29.79 15.64 77.83
CA LEU A 6 -28.92 16.86 77.72
C LEU A 6 -27.46 16.43 77.38
N GLY A 7 -26.61 17.16 76.64
CA GLY A 7 -26.69 18.37 75.78
C GLY A 7 -25.44 18.42 74.87
N SER A 8 -25.43 18.92 73.62
CA SER A 8 -25.84 20.24 73.08
C SER A 8 -24.75 21.33 73.12
N ALA A 9 -24.04 21.51 71.99
CA ALA A 9 -23.48 22.82 71.58
C ALA A 9 -23.32 22.87 70.03
N ALA A 10 -23.94 23.86 69.37
CA ALA A 10 -23.85 24.08 67.92
C ALA A 10 -24.19 25.53 67.55
N SER A 11 -23.50 26.12 66.56
CA SER A 11 -23.73 27.41 65.84
C SER A 11 -22.39 27.93 65.28
N ARG A 12 -22.26 28.72 64.21
CA ARG A 12 -23.14 29.22 63.11
C ARG A 12 -22.20 29.60 61.93
N LEU A 13 -22.51 29.21 60.68
CA LEU A 13 -23.12 30.03 59.62
C LEU A 13 -22.48 31.43 59.36
N LEU A 14 -21.79 31.54 58.20
CA LEU A 14 -21.96 32.49 57.06
C LEU A 14 -22.26 34.00 57.33
N PRO A 15 -21.80 34.98 56.50
CA PRO A 15 -21.85 34.89 55.02
C PRO A 15 -20.80 35.63 54.15
N SER A 16 -21.03 35.51 52.84
CA SER A 16 -20.48 36.15 51.61
C SER A 16 -20.03 37.64 51.64
N ALA A 17 -19.07 37.97 50.77
CA ALA A 17 -18.85 39.31 50.18
C ALA A 17 -18.16 39.23 48.79
N THR A 18 -18.32 40.25 47.92
CA THR A 18 -17.92 40.23 46.49
C THR A 18 -17.17 41.48 46.01
N ALA A 19 -16.04 41.32 45.32
CA ALA A 19 -15.46 42.23 44.29
C ALA A 19 -14.25 41.51 43.62
N ALA A 20 -13.91 41.54 42.32
CA ALA A 20 -14.19 42.38 41.14
C ALA A 20 -13.11 43.44 40.80
N THR A 21 -12.37 43.19 39.71
CA THR A 21 -11.35 44.07 39.04
C THR A 21 -10.08 44.38 39.87
N SER A 22 -8.94 44.82 39.31
CA SER A 22 -8.62 45.25 37.93
C SER A 22 -7.22 44.76 37.47
N ALA A 23 -6.82 45.08 36.24
CA ALA A 23 -5.58 44.59 35.62
C ALA A 23 -4.36 45.51 35.83
N ALA A 24 -3.15 44.95 35.80
CA ALA A 24 -1.90 45.69 35.69
C ALA A 24 -0.94 45.03 34.67
N LYS A 25 -0.45 45.82 33.71
CA LYS A 25 0.69 45.46 32.85
C LYS A 25 1.98 45.85 33.57
N LEU A 26 3.05 45.06 33.40
CA LEU A 26 4.42 45.55 33.56
C LEU A 26 5.28 45.14 32.37
N SER A 27 6.20 46.02 32.01
CA SER A 27 7.14 45.91 30.90
C SER A 27 8.41 46.70 31.26
N LEU A 28 9.40 46.74 30.34
CA LEU A 28 10.74 47.33 30.50
C LEU A 28 11.70 46.48 31.36
N SER A 29 13.02 46.46 31.11
CA SER A 29 13.80 46.73 29.87
C SER A 29 15.24 46.21 30.03
N SER A 30 15.98 46.00 28.94
CA SER A 30 17.41 45.63 28.95
C SER A 30 18.30 46.70 29.62
N PRO A 31 19.55 46.36 29.97
CA PRO A 31 20.63 46.73 29.03
C PRO A 31 21.82 45.73 28.93
N HIS A 32 22.42 45.67 27.73
CA HIS A 32 23.86 45.63 27.42
C HIS A 32 24.83 44.62 28.11
N SER A 33 25.96 44.21 27.52
CA SER A 33 26.42 44.11 26.11
C SER A 33 27.81 43.46 26.11
N VAL A 34 28.03 42.36 25.38
CA VAL A 34 29.39 41.85 25.11
C VAL A 34 29.47 41.17 23.73
N LYS A 35 30.55 41.43 23.01
CA LYS A 35 30.93 40.80 21.74
C LYS A 35 32.15 39.92 21.99
N LEU A 36 32.40 38.90 21.16
CA LEU A 36 33.76 38.58 20.72
C LEU A 36 33.80 37.85 19.35
N PHE A 37 35.00 37.57 18.85
CA PHE A 37 35.33 37.64 17.43
C PHE A 37 35.07 36.40 16.55
N ARG A 38 34.87 36.71 15.26
CA ARG A 38 35.05 35.86 14.08
C ARG A 38 36.47 36.07 13.55
N SER A 39 37.19 35.01 13.17
CA SER A 39 38.48 35.13 12.46
C SER A 39 38.71 33.97 11.48
N SER A 40 39.20 34.31 10.29
CA SER A 40 39.77 33.37 9.31
C SER A 40 41.30 33.33 9.46
N PRO A 41 42.00 32.50 8.67
CA PRO A 41 42.97 33.13 7.77
C PRO A 41 43.01 32.55 6.34
N LEU A 42 43.52 33.37 5.42
CA LEU A 42 44.05 32.99 4.10
C LEU A 42 45.49 33.49 4.02
N ILE A 43 46.46 32.63 3.69
CA ILE A 43 47.79 33.00 3.20
C ILE A 43 48.17 32.04 2.05
N SER A 44 48.94 32.55 1.10
CA SER A 44 49.13 32.01 -0.26
C SER A 44 50.52 31.41 -0.54
N HIS A 45 50.59 30.53 -1.54
CA HIS A 45 51.71 30.21 -2.44
C HIS A 45 53.15 30.06 -1.89
N LEU A 46 53.76 28.90 -2.18
CA LEU A 46 55.15 28.78 -2.63
C LEU A 46 55.31 27.53 -3.55
N PHE A 47 56.44 27.40 -4.25
CA PHE A 47 56.63 26.51 -5.42
C PHE A 47 57.87 25.59 -5.30
N LEU A 48 57.85 24.46 -6.03
CA LEU A 48 59.03 23.66 -6.51
C LEU A 48 59.79 22.83 -5.41
N PRO A 49 60.72 21.90 -5.76
CA PRO A 49 60.36 20.55 -6.25
C PRO A 49 61.26 19.36 -5.78
N GLN A 50 60.87 18.11 -6.14
CA GLN A 50 61.71 16.99 -6.69
C GLN A 50 61.41 15.58 -6.12
N LYS A 51 61.49 14.58 -7.03
CA LYS A 51 61.89 13.14 -6.88
C LYS A 51 61.33 12.33 -5.69
N GLY A 52 60.66 11.19 -5.84
CA GLY A 52 60.41 10.34 -7.02
C GLY A 52 60.92 8.90 -6.81
N ALA A 53 60.03 7.91 -6.93
CA ALA A 53 60.35 6.48 -6.98
C ALA A 53 59.27 5.72 -7.78
N ALA A 54 59.67 4.66 -8.48
CA ALA A 54 58.78 3.70 -9.17
C ALA A 54 58.58 2.45 -8.28
N ALA A 55 57.78 1.43 -8.58
CA ALA A 55 56.97 1.06 -9.75
C ALA A 55 55.73 0.24 -9.24
N ALA A 56 54.85 -0.39 -10.03
CA ALA A 56 54.75 -0.60 -11.47
C ALA A 56 53.26 -0.74 -11.88
N SER A 57 52.92 -0.41 -13.13
CA SER A 57 51.66 -0.80 -13.75
C SER A 57 51.95 -1.49 -15.09
N ARG A 58 51.33 -2.65 -15.35
CA ARG A 58 51.61 -3.49 -16.52
C ARG A 58 50.44 -3.42 -17.50
N LEU A 59 50.73 -3.07 -18.75
CA LEU A 59 49.74 -2.78 -19.77
C LEU A 59 48.96 -4.02 -20.22
N LEU A 60 47.66 -3.85 -20.47
CA LEU A 60 46.98 -4.48 -21.60
C LEU A 60 46.38 -3.38 -22.48
N ARG A 61 47.01 -3.14 -23.63
CA ARG A 61 46.63 -2.11 -24.61
C ARG A 61 46.05 -2.78 -25.84
N SER A 62 44.75 -3.12 -25.80
CA SER A 62 44.04 -3.55 -27.00
C SER A 62 43.92 -2.39 -27.99
N ARG A 63 43.91 -2.70 -29.29
CA ARG A 63 43.76 -1.70 -30.36
C ARG A 63 42.29 -1.30 -30.49
N SER A 64 42.02 0.00 -30.40
CA SER A 64 40.76 0.59 -30.82
C SER A 64 40.61 0.47 -32.35
N SER A 65 39.95 -0.60 -32.81
CA SER A 65 39.38 -0.60 -34.17
C SER A 65 38.08 0.20 -34.11
N SER A 66 38.08 1.40 -34.67
CA SER A 66 36.92 2.30 -34.70
C SER A 66 35.89 1.84 -35.73
N TYR A 67 35.27 0.69 -35.48
CA TYR A 67 34.10 0.27 -36.23
C TYR A 67 32.90 1.09 -35.76
N SER A 68 32.45 2.02 -36.59
CA SER A 68 31.17 2.70 -36.39
C SER A 68 30.05 1.72 -36.69
N THR A 69 29.70 0.87 -35.72
CA THR A 69 28.51 0.05 -35.78
C THR A 69 27.29 0.95 -35.63
N VAL A 70 26.79 1.46 -36.75
CA VAL A 70 25.45 2.05 -36.83
C VAL A 70 24.47 0.94 -36.41
N THR A 71 23.97 1.04 -35.17
CA THR A 71 23.00 0.10 -34.61
C THR A 71 21.71 0.21 -35.40
N LYS A 72 21.55 -0.67 -36.40
CA LYS A 72 20.34 -0.72 -37.23
C LYS A 72 19.14 -0.97 -36.33
N CYS A 73 18.15 -0.09 -36.46
CA CYS A 73 16.82 -0.25 -35.87
C CYS A 73 16.14 -1.46 -36.52
N PHE A 74 16.17 -2.61 -35.85
CA PHE A 74 15.46 -3.82 -36.26
C PHE A 74 14.16 -3.96 -35.46
N ALA A 75 13.13 -4.51 -36.09
CA ALA A 75 11.91 -4.96 -35.44
C ALA A 75 12.11 -6.33 -34.77
N SER A 76 11.25 -6.68 -33.81
CA SER A 76 11.31 -7.95 -33.09
C SER A 76 11.16 -9.18 -33.99
N ASP A 77 11.95 -10.23 -33.73
CA ASP A 77 11.74 -11.55 -34.33
C ASP A 77 10.38 -12.15 -33.89
N PRO A 78 9.50 -12.57 -34.83
CA PRO A 78 8.16 -13.04 -34.48
C PRO A 78 8.09 -14.32 -33.65
N GLU A 79 9.05 -15.24 -33.77
CA GLU A 79 9.02 -16.52 -33.06
C GLU A 79 9.62 -16.40 -31.65
N GLN A 80 10.67 -15.60 -31.51
CA GLN A 80 11.15 -15.17 -30.19
C GLN A 80 10.10 -14.36 -29.45
N LEU A 81 9.35 -13.48 -30.12
CA LEU A 81 8.29 -12.69 -29.51
C LEU A 81 7.10 -13.53 -29.02
N LYS A 82 6.71 -14.59 -29.75
CA LYS A 82 5.75 -15.59 -29.26
C LYS A 82 6.29 -16.34 -28.05
N SER A 83 7.55 -16.78 -28.10
CA SER A 83 8.19 -17.52 -27.01
C SER A 83 8.31 -16.68 -25.74
N ALA A 84 8.68 -15.41 -25.87
CA ALA A 84 8.73 -14.44 -24.77
C ALA A 84 7.36 -14.22 -24.12
N ARG A 85 6.24 -14.34 -24.86
CA ARG A 85 4.89 -14.26 -24.26
C ARG A 85 4.66 -15.37 -23.25
N GLU A 86 4.98 -16.61 -23.60
CA GLU A 86 4.69 -17.75 -22.72
C GLU A 86 5.62 -17.76 -21.49
N ASP A 87 6.88 -17.33 -21.64
CA ASP A 87 7.78 -16.98 -20.52
C ASP A 87 7.19 -15.88 -19.63
N ILE A 88 6.59 -14.83 -20.22
CA ILE A 88 5.91 -13.75 -19.46
C ILE A 88 4.70 -14.30 -18.69
N LYS A 89 3.91 -15.22 -19.26
CA LYS A 89 2.80 -15.86 -18.52
C LYS A 89 3.29 -16.65 -17.31
N GLU A 90 4.41 -17.36 -17.43
CA GLU A 90 4.99 -18.09 -16.31
C GLU A 90 5.58 -17.14 -15.25
N LEU A 91 6.23 -16.05 -15.66
CA LEU A 91 6.65 -14.97 -14.78
C LEU A 91 5.46 -14.36 -14.02
N LEU A 92 4.33 -14.12 -14.70
CA LEU A 92 3.10 -13.61 -14.12
C LEU A 92 2.48 -14.58 -13.10
N LYS A 93 2.42 -15.88 -13.42
CA LYS A 93 1.91 -16.95 -12.53
C LYS A 93 2.78 -17.20 -11.31
N THR A 94 4.10 -16.98 -11.41
CA THR A 94 5.06 -17.25 -10.32
C THR A 94 5.44 -16.03 -9.49
N LYS A 95 5.24 -14.80 -10.01
CA LYS A 95 5.59 -13.53 -9.33
C LYS A 95 4.41 -12.58 -9.12
N PHE A 96 3.24 -12.88 -9.68
CA PHE A 96 2.02 -12.06 -9.59
C PHE A 96 2.20 -10.59 -10.02
N CYS A 97 3.22 -10.31 -10.84
CA CYS A 97 3.70 -8.96 -11.16
C CYS A 97 2.86 -8.21 -12.21
N HIS A 98 1.58 -8.54 -12.37
CA HIS A 98 0.71 -7.99 -13.42
C HIS A 98 0.73 -6.45 -13.45
N PRO A 99 0.46 -5.70 -12.35
CA PRO A 99 0.33 -4.25 -12.43
C PRO A 99 1.64 -3.54 -12.78
N ILE A 100 2.77 -4.01 -12.27
CA ILE A 100 4.07 -3.36 -12.54
C ILE A 100 4.48 -3.53 -14.03
N LEU A 101 4.09 -4.62 -14.68
CA LEU A 101 4.26 -4.81 -16.13
C LEU A 101 3.24 -3.99 -16.94
N VAL A 102 2.00 -3.86 -16.47
CA VAL A 102 1.01 -2.94 -17.06
C VAL A 102 1.54 -1.50 -17.03
N ARG A 103 2.02 -1.05 -15.86
CA ARG A 103 2.61 0.27 -15.64
C ARG A 103 3.82 0.53 -16.54
N LEU A 104 4.70 -0.46 -16.70
CA LEU A 104 5.88 -0.33 -17.56
C LEU A 104 5.48 0.02 -19.00
N GLY A 105 4.53 -0.72 -19.58
CA GLY A 105 4.01 -0.41 -20.92
C GLY A 105 3.27 0.93 -21.00
N TRP A 106 2.49 1.30 -19.98
CA TRP A 106 1.82 2.60 -19.93
C TRP A 106 2.81 3.77 -19.85
N HIS A 107 3.86 3.68 -19.04
CA HIS A 107 4.85 4.75 -18.89
C HIS A 107 5.72 4.91 -20.14
N ASP A 108 6.19 3.81 -20.74
CA ASP A 108 6.91 3.80 -22.02
C ASP A 108 6.03 4.39 -23.16
N ALA A 109 4.73 4.08 -23.19
CA ALA A 109 3.79 4.67 -24.15
C ALA A 109 3.42 6.13 -23.86
N GLY A 110 3.37 6.53 -22.58
CA GLY A 110 2.78 7.79 -22.11
C GLY A 110 3.63 9.03 -22.35
N THR A 111 4.90 8.90 -22.74
CA THR A 111 5.79 10.03 -23.08
C THR A 111 5.55 10.63 -24.47
N TYR A 112 4.57 10.09 -25.20
CA TYR A 112 4.16 10.53 -26.54
C TYR A 112 3.63 11.96 -26.55
N ASN A 113 4.30 12.86 -27.26
CA ASN A 113 3.85 14.23 -27.50
C ASN A 113 3.31 14.38 -28.93
N LYS A 114 1.99 14.53 -29.07
CA LYS A 114 1.32 14.69 -30.38
C LYS A 114 1.78 15.92 -31.19
N ASN A 115 2.40 16.90 -30.54
CA ASN A 115 2.82 18.17 -31.15
C ASN A 115 4.25 18.12 -31.72
N ILE A 116 4.96 17.01 -31.56
CA ILE A 116 6.28 16.75 -32.16
C ILE A 116 6.09 15.79 -33.32
N GLU A 117 6.75 16.01 -34.45
CA GLU A 117 6.61 15.14 -35.61
C GLU A 117 7.72 14.06 -35.70
N ASP A 118 8.98 14.42 -35.43
CA ASP A 118 10.10 13.51 -35.63
C ASP A 118 10.16 12.35 -34.63
N TRP A 119 10.44 11.14 -35.15
CA TRP A 119 10.87 10.01 -34.33
C TRP A 119 12.41 10.04 -34.21
N PRO A 120 12.99 9.82 -33.02
CA PRO A 120 12.34 9.40 -31.77
C PRO A 120 11.86 10.51 -30.84
N GLN A 121 12.13 11.79 -31.15
CA GLN A 121 11.90 12.95 -30.27
C GLN A 121 10.44 13.10 -29.82
N ARG A 122 9.49 12.59 -30.61
CA ARG A 122 8.06 12.47 -30.29
C ARG A 122 7.78 11.68 -29.00
N GLY A 123 8.65 10.77 -28.60
CA GLY A 123 8.44 9.87 -27.47
C GLY A 123 7.34 8.83 -27.72
N GLY A 124 6.86 8.20 -26.64
CA GLY A 124 5.98 7.05 -26.69
C GLY A 124 6.74 5.73 -26.90
N ALA A 125 6.00 4.63 -27.07
CA ALA A 125 6.49 3.26 -26.90
C ALA A 125 7.64 2.88 -27.84
N ASN A 126 8.88 3.12 -27.39
CA ASN A 126 10.12 3.04 -28.15
C ASN A 126 11.27 2.41 -27.33
N GLY A 127 10.97 1.92 -26.12
CA GLY A 127 11.93 1.24 -25.25
C GLY A 127 12.92 2.16 -24.54
N SER A 128 12.73 3.50 -24.59
CA SER A 128 13.65 4.48 -23.96
C SER A 128 13.73 4.33 -22.44
N LEU A 129 12.64 3.92 -21.79
CA LEU A 129 12.54 3.78 -20.33
C LEU A 129 13.55 2.77 -19.73
N ARG A 130 14.18 1.93 -20.56
CA ARG A 130 15.32 1.07 -20.15
C ARG A 130 16.58 1.85 -19.74
N PHE A 131 16.71 3.10 -20.20
CA PHE A 131 17.88 3.93 -19.94
C PHE A 131 17.77 4.68 -18.61
N GLU A 132 18.88 4.77 -17.90
CA GLU A 132 18.96 5.31 -16.54
C GLU A 132 18.46 6.77 -16.42
N ILE A 133 18.58 7.57 -17.48
CA ILE A 133 18.12 8.96 -17.51
C ILE A 133 16.59 9.05 -17.35
N GLU A 134 15.81 8.33 -18.16
CA GLU A 134 14.36 8.32 -18.06
C GLU A 134 13.87 7.50 -16.87
N LEU A 135 14.55 6.40 -16.55
CA LEU A 135 14.20 5.53 -15.42
C LEU A 135 14.26 6.28 -14.07
N LYS A 136 15.09 7.32 -13.98
CA LYS A 136 15.23 8.21 -12.81
C LYS A 136 14.20 9.34 -12.74
N HIS A 137 13.39 9.59 -13.78
CA HIS A 137 12.33 10.59 -13.72
C HIS A 137 11.35 10.28 -12.58
N ALA A 138 10.87 11.30 -11.88
CA ALA A 138 10.04 11.17 -10.68
C ALA A 138 8.74 10.38 -10.92
N ALA A 139 8.20 10.42 -12.14
CA ALA A 139 7.05 9.62 -12.56
C ALA A 139 7.37 8.12 -12.69
N ASN A 140 8.62 7.75 -12.99
CA ASN A 140 9.06 6.38 -13.30
C ASN A 140 9.62 5.61 -12.10
N ALA A 141 9.66 6.24 -10.91
CA ALA A 141 10.10 5.64 -9.66
C ALA A 141 9.52 4.22 -9.44
N GLY A 142 10.40 3.25 -9.17
CA GLY A 142 10.06 1.83 -8.98
C GLY A 142 9.98 0.97 -10.25
N LEU A 143 10.05 1.54 -11.46
CA LEU A 143 10.03 0.74 -12.70
C LEU A 143 11.33 -0.05 -12.95
N VAL A 144 12.40 0.22 -12.20
CA VAL A 144 13.63 -0.60 -12.24
C VAL A 144 13.35 -2.06 -11.88
N ASN A 145 12.42 -2.33 -10.96
CA ASN A 145 11.99 -3.69 -10.62
C ASN A 145 11.29 -4.37 -11.81
N ALA A 146 10.54 -3.61 -12.61
CA ALA A 146 9.88 -4.10 -13.83
C ALA A 146 10.90 -4.52 -14.90
N LEU A 147 11.95 -3.72 -15.07
CA LEU A 147 13.06 -4.03 -15.96
C LEU A 147 13.82 -5.28 -15.48
N GLN A 148 14.11 -5.39 -14.18
CA GLN A 148 14.77 -6.56 -13.59
C GLN A 148 13.97 -7.86 -13.76
N LEU A 149 12.63 -7.80 -13.68
CA LEU A 149 11.75 -8.94 -13.96
C LEU A 149 11.78 -9.37 -15.44
N LEU A 150 11.96 -8.43 -16.38
CA LEU A 150 11.99 -8.73 -17.82
C LEU A 150 13.39 -8.98 -18.39
N LEU A 151 14.47 -8.58 -17.71
CA LEU A 151 15.86 -8.77 -18.18
C LEU A 151 16.18 -10.25 -18.52
N PRO A 152 15.86 -11.26 -17.68
CA PRO A 152 16.10 -12.66 -18.03
C PRO A 152 15.41 -13.10 -19.33
N ILE A 153 14.22 -12.57 -19.59
CA ILE A 153 13.45 -12.84 -20.82
C ILE A 153 14.07 -12.10 -22.01
N LYS A 154 14.52 -10.84 -21.82
CA LYS A 154 15.21 -10.04 -22.83
C LYS A 154 16.56 -10.63 -23.25
N ASP A 155 17.30 -11.22 -22.31
CA ASP A 155 18.59 -11.87 -22.55
C ASP A 155 18.40 -13.21 -23.28
N LYS A 156 17.39 -14.00 -22.89
CA LYS A 156 16.97 -15.23 -23.59
C LYS A 156 16.49 -14.96 -25.02
N TYR A 157 15.79 -13.85 -25.24
CA TYR A 157 15.23 -13.43 -26.53
C TYR A 157 15.89 -12.15 -27.04
N SER A 158 17.18 -12.27 -27.40
CA SER A 158 18.01 -11.17 -27.88
C SER A 158 17.40 -10.44 -29.09
N GLY A 159 16.67 -11.14 -29.96
CA GLY A 159 15.99 -10.61 -31.15
C GLY A 159 14.65 -9.92 -30.91
N VAL A 160 14.16 -9.82 -29.67
CA VAL A 160 12.99 -9.01 -29.30
C VAL A 160 13.44 -7.63 -28.83
N THR A 161 12.82 -6.56 -29.33
CA THR A 161 13.11 -5.17 -28.90
C THR A 161 12.55 -4.88 -27.51
N TYR A 162 13.17 -3.97 -26.74
CA TYR A 162 12.60 -3.51 -25.48
C TYR A 162 11.23 -2.84 -25.69
N ALA A 163 11.10 -2.07 -26.77
CA ALA A 163 9.87 -1.39 -27.18
C ALA A 163 8.69 -2.37 -27.39
N ASP A 164 8.89 -3.52 -28.02
CA ASP A 164 7.85 -4.55 -28.10
C ASP A 164 7.74 -5.37 -26.81
N LEU A 165 8.84 -5.64 -26.10
CA LEU A 165 8.83 -6.44 -24.87
C LEU A 165 8.00 -5.81 -23.75
N PHE A 166 8.15 -4.49 -23.52
CA PHE A 166 7.39 -3.77 -22.50
C PHE A 166 5.89 -3.78 -22.80
N GLN A 167 5.55 -3.64 -24.08
CA GLN A 167 4.17 -3.57 -24.57
C GLN A 167 3.54 -4.97 -24.63
N LEU A 168 4.33 -6.01 -24.95
CA LEU A 168 3.96 -7.42 -24.83
C LEU A 168 3.69 -7.80 -23.37
N ALA A 169 4.59 -7.40 -22.45
CA ALA A 169 4.47 -7.66 -21.02
C ALA A 169 3.21 -7.01 -20.44
N SER A 170 2.99 -5.73 -20.74
CA SER A 170 1.80 -4.98 -20.35
C SER A 170 0.50 -5.63 -20.85
N ALA A 171 0.42 -5.96 -22.14
CA ALA A 171 -0.78 -6.58 -22.71
C ALA A 171 -1.05 -8.01 -22.21
N THR A 172 0.00 -8.81 -22.01
CA THR A 172 -0.11 -10.17 -21.46
C THR A 172 -0.51 -10.13 -19.98
N ALA A 173 -0.04 -9.12 -19.24
CA ALA A 173 -0.43 -8.88 -17.85
C ALA A 173 -1.91 -8.49 -17.70
N VAL A 174 -2.51 -7.78 -18.68
CA VAL A 174 -3.96 -7.55 -18.71
C VAL A 174 -4.72 -8.84 -19.06
N GLU A 175 -4.27 -9.61 -20.06
CA GLU A 175 -4.97 -10.82 -20.51
C GLU A 175 -4.94 -11.96 -19.48
N GLU A 176 -3.82 -12.23 -18.81
CA GLU A 176 -3.73 -13.26 -17.76
C GLU A 176 -4.42 -12.84 -16.45
N ALA A 177 -4.63 -11.54 -16.21
CA ALA A 177 -5.43 -11.01 -15.10
C ALA A 177 -6.95 -11.03 -15.37
N GLY A 178 -7.41 -11.75 -16.39
CA GLY A 178 -8.83 -11.83 -16.78
C GLY A 178 -9.36 -10.60 -17.53
N GLY A 179 -8.50 -9.63 -17.84
CA GLY A 179 -8.84 -8.45 -18.61
C GLY A 179 -9.03 -8.72 -20.12
N PRO A 180 -9.54 -7.73 -20.86
CA PRO A 180 -9.82 -7.89 -22.28
C PRO A 180 -8.54 -8.10 -23.10
N LYS A 181 -8.59 -9.01 -24.07
CA LYS A 181 -7.49 -9.26 -25.02
C LYS A 181 -7.18 -8.01 -25.85
N ILE A 182 -6.08 -7.34 -25.52
CA ILE A 182 -5.66 -6.10 -26.21
C ILE A 182 -5.17 -6.45 -27.63
N PRO A 183 -5.67 -5.77 -28.70
CA PRO A 183 -5.31 -6.05 -30.09
C PRO A 183 -3.92 -5.49 -30.44
N MET A 184 -2.88 -6.06 -29.87
CA MET A 184 -1.51 -5.56 -29.99
C MET A 184 -0.90 -5.80 -31.37
N LYS A 185 -0.49 -4.70 -32.01
CA LYS A 185 0.51 -4.70 -33.09
C LYS A 185 1.91 -4.68 -32.48
N TYR A 186 2.84 -5.36 -33.12
CA TYR A 186 4.26 -5.43 -32.77
C TYR A 186 5.14 -5.05 -33.98
N GLY A 187 6.45 -5.01 -33.79
CA GLY A 187 7.43 -4.51 -34.74
C GLY A 187 7.93 -3.10 -34.40
N ARG A 188 7.88 -2.70 -33.13
CA ARG A 188 8.50 -1.46 -32.65
C ARG A 188 10.02 -1.60 -32.69
N VAL A 189 10.70 -0.55 -33.11
CA VAL A 189 12.15 -0.42 -33.02
C VAL A 189 12.53 0.27 -31.71
N ASP A 190 13.65 -0.16 -31.11
CA ASP A 190 14.23 0.53 -29.96
C ASP A 190 14.90 1.84 -30.40
N VAL A 191 14.80 2.88 -29.56
CA VAL A 191 15.75 4.02 -29.61
C VAL A 191 17.19 3.54 -29.44
N SER A 192 18.16 4.16 -30.10
CA SER A 192 19.55 3.66 -30.12
C SER A 192 20.36 3.99 -28.86
N GLY A 193 20.03 5.06 -28.14
CA GLY A 193 20.83 5.56 -27.02
C GLY A 193 20.06 6.48 -26.06
N PRO A 194 20.63 6.79 -24.88
CA PRO A 194 20.00 7.61 -23.86
C PRO A 194 19.73 9.06 -24.31
N GLU A 195 20.47 9.55 -25.30
CA GLU A 195 20.26 10.87 -25.94
C GLU A 195 18.94 10.99 -26.72
N GLN A 196 18.23 9.87 -26.91
CA GLN A 196 16.92 9.80 -27.56
C GLN A 196 15.77 9.60 -26.56
N CYS A 197 16.04 9.67 -25.26
CA CYS A 197 14.99 9.63 -24.23
C CYS A 197 14.11 10.89 -24.27
N PRO A 198 12.82 10.77 -23.96
CA PRO A 198 11.95 11.92 -23.71
C PRO A 198 12.45 12.74 -22.50
N GLU A 199 12.11 14.02 -22.47
CA GLU A 199 12.41 14.92 -21.34
C GLU A 199 11.52 14.60 -20.12
N GLU A 200 11.99 14.94 -18.92
CA GLU A 200 11.18 14.83 -17.71
C GLU A 200 9.93 15.72 -17.77
N GLY A 201 8.85 15.30 -17.10
CA GLY A 201 7.59 16.05 -17.05
C GLY A 201 6.62 15.78 -18.21
N ARG A 202 7.01 15.00 -19.23
CA ARG A 202 6.06 14.52 -20.25
C ARG A 202 5.00 13.56 -19.71
N LEU A 203 5.32 12.84 -18.63
CA LEU A 203 4.36 12.04 -17.87
C LEU A 203 3.74 12.88 -16.74
N PRO A 204 2.43 12.72 -16.46
CA PRO A 204 1.75 13.44 -15.38
C PRO A 204 2.34 13.07 -14.02
N GLY A 205 2.90 14.05 -13.31
CA GLY A 205 3.57 13.87 -12.04
C GLY A 205 2.68 13.19 -10.99
N LYS A 206 3.08 12.00 -10.53
CA LYS A 206 2.34 11.17 -9.56
C LYS A 206 0.85 10.95 -9.86
N MET A 207 0.46 10.69 -11.12
CA MET A 207 -0.72 9.84 -11.32
C MET A 207 -0.37 8.40 -10.92
N SER A 208 -0.59 8.09 -9.65
CA SER A 208 -0.16 6.85 -8.97
C SER A 208 -1.13 5.69 -9.22
N VAL A 209 -1.39 5.35 -10.48
CA VAL A 209 -2.25 4.24 -10.91
C VAL A 209 -1.37 3.17 -11.59
N SER A 210 -1.68 1.87 -11.43
CA SER A 210 -0.90 0.69 -11.88
C SER A 210 0.40 0.31 -11.13
N ILE A 211 0.84 1.07 -10.10
CA ILE A 211 1.41 0.40 -8.89
C ILE A 211 0.34 0.26 -7.79
N ALA A 212 -0.74 1.06 -7.88
CA ALA A 212 -1.81 1.09 -6.92
C ALA A 212 -2.31 -0.31 -6.56
N ASP A 213 -2.68 -1.11 -7.56
CA ASP A 213 -3.62 -2.22 -7.44
C ASP A 213 -3.19 -3.28 -6.40
N LEU A 214 -1.91 -3.69 -6.37
CA LEU A 214 -1.37 -4.60 -5.35
C LEU A 214 -1.09 -3.94 -3.98
N LEU A 215 -0.95 -2.62 -3.92
CA LEU A 215 -0.85 -1.87 -2.66
C LEU A 215 -2.23 -1.52 -2.08
N VAL A 216 -3.21 -1.30 -2.96
CA VAL A 216 -4.64 -1.05 -2.69
C VAL A 216 -5.19 -2.23 -1.92
N ILE A 217 -4.99 -3.46 -2.41
CA ILE A 217 -5.42 -4.70 -1.73
C ILE A 217 -5.03 -4.66 -0.25
N LEU A 218 -3.72 -4.58 0.03
CA LEU A 218 -3.18 -4.66 1.38
C LEU A 218 -3.67 -3.53 2.29
N ILE A 219 -3.75 -2.31 1.77
CA ILE A 219 -4.08 -1.14 2.57
C ILE A 219 -5.58 -0.94 2.74
N CYS A 220 -6.42 -1.50 1.86
CA CYS A 220 -7.88 -1.45 1.97
C CYS A 220 -8.43 -2.50 2.94
N VAL A 221 -7.87 -3.72 2.98
CA VAL A 221 -8.20 -4.68 4.06
C VAL A 221 -7.89 -4.06 5.43
N ARG A 222 -6.72 -3.41 5.56
CA ARG A 222 -6.39 -2.68 6.79
C ARG A 222 -7.32 -1.48 7.03
N LEU A 223 -7.70 -0.71 6.00
CA LEU A 223 -8.62 0.42 6.17
C LEU A 223 -9.99 -0.04 6.72
N GLY A 224 -10.57 -1.10 6.15
CA GLY A 224 -11.84 -1.67 6.61
C GLY A 224 -11.76 -2.24 8.03
N TRP A 225 -10.68 -2.94 8.36
CA TRP A 225 -10.40 -3.41 9.73
C TRP A 225 -10.30 -2.24 10.73
N HIS A 226 -9.58 -1.17 10.38
CA HIS A 226 -9.37 -0.04 11.29
C HIS A 226 -10.65 0.79 11.50
N ASP A 227 -11.46 1.02 10.46
CA ASP A 227 -12.75 1.74 10.58
C ASP A 227 -13.74 0.93 11.45
N ALA A 228 -13.83 -0.39 11.25
CA ALA A 228 -14.76 -1.25 11.99
C ALA A 228 -14.27 -1.64 13.41
N GLY A 229 -12.96 -1.81 13.61
CA GLY A 229 -12.36 -2.28 14.87
C GLY A 229 -12.48 -1.30 16.05
N THR A 230 -12.94 -0.08 15.80
CA THR A 230 -13.18 0.93 16.84
C THR A 230 -14.47 0.69 17.65
N TYR A 231 -15.27 -0.32 17.27
CA TYR A 231 -16.55 -0.62 17.92
C TYR A 231 -16.42 -1.01 19.40
N ASN A 232 -17.38 -0.58 20.20
CA ASN A 232 -17.58 -0.98 21.59
C ASN A 232 -19.06 -1.28 21.86
N LYS A 233 -19.40 -2.55 22.11
CA LYS A 233 -20.77 -3.01 22.37
C LYS A 233 -21.38 -2.47 23.67
N ASN A 234 -20.56 -1.93 24.57
CA ASN A 234 -20.98 -1.37 25.85
C ASN A 234 -21.37 0.11 25.73
N ILE A 235 -21.40 0.67 24.50
CA ILE A 235 -21.90 2.01 24.19
C ILE A 235 -23.08 1.82 23.22
N GLU A 236 -24.26 2.29 23.61
CA GLU A 236 -25.49 2.13 22.80
C GLU A 236 -25.54 3.15 21.66
N ASP A 237 -25.22 4.41 21.98
CA ASP A 237 -25.35 5.57 21.10
C ASP A 237 -24.44 5.51 19.86
N TRP A 238 -25.04 5.79 18.71
CA TRP A 238 -24.33 6.07 17.47
C TRP A 238 -24.16 7.59 17.32
N PRO A 239 -22.96 8.09 16.96
CA PRO A 239 -21.79 7.33 16.51
C PRO A 239 -20.74 6.97 17.59
N GLN A 240 -20.91 7.39 18.84
CA GLN A 240 -19.89 7.29 19.91
C GLN A 240 -19.39 5.86 20.17
N ARG A 241 -20.22 4.86 19.90
CA ARG A 241 -19.88 3.43 19.95
C ARG A 241 -18.80 2.99 18.95
N GLY A 242 -18.43 3.81 17.96
CA GLY A 242 -17.48 3.46 16.91
C GLY A 242 -18.03 2.40 15.94
N GLY A 243 -17.13 1.73 15.22
CA GLY A 243 -17.46 0.76 14.17
C GLY A 243 -17.67 1.41 12.80
N ALA A 244 -18.01 0.59 11.81
CA ALA A 244 -17.91 0.97 10.40
C ALA A 244 -18.83 2.15 10.02
N ASN A 245 -18.28 3.36 10.00
CA ASN A 245 -19.04 4.62 9.90
C ASN A 245 -18.29 5.71 9.10
N GLY A 246 -17.14 5.38 8.51
CA GLY A 246 -16.36 6.29 7.67
C GLY A 246 -15.64 7.41 8.41
N SER A 247 -15.50 7.35 9.74
CA SER A 247 -14.82 8.37 10.55
C SER A 247 -13.33 8.46 10.22
N LEU A 248 -12.72 7.34 9.80
CA LEU A 248 -11.31 7.19 9.46
C LEU A 248 -10.84 8.03 8.24
N ARG A 249 -11.73 8.86 7.67
CA ARG A 249 -11.38 9.92 6.72
C ARG A 249 -10.89 11.22 7.36
N PHE A 250 -11.16 11.44 8.65
CA PHE A 250 -10.85 12.70 9.34
C PHE A 250 -9.42 12.73 9.89
N GLU A 251 -8.79 13.91 9.87
CA GLU A 251 -7.39 14.09 10.25
C GLU A 251 -7.08 13.75 11.72
N ILE A 252 -8.07 13.90 12.62
CA ILE A 252 -7.91 13.55 14.04
C ILE A 252 -7.65 12.05 14.22
N GLU A 253 -8.45 11.20 13.58
CA GLU A 253 -8.33 9.75 13.68
C GLU A 253 -7.21 9.17 12.80
N LEU A 254 -6.96 9.78 11.64
CA LEU A 254 -5.79 9.44 10.80
C LEU A 254 -4.44 9.71 11.49
N LYS A 255 -4.42 10.52 12.55
CA LYS A 255 -3.24 10.80 13.38
C LYS A 255 -3.04 9.83 14.54
N HIS A 256 -4.01 8.98 14.87
CA HIS A 256 -3.81 7.91 15.84
C HIS A 256 -2.65 7.00 15.40
N ALA A 257 -1.77 6.62 16.32
CA ALA A 257 -0.56 5.85 16.04
C ALA A 257 -0.89 4.52 15.35
N ALA A 258 -1.95 3.85 15.79
CA ALA A 258 -2.45 2.63 15.18
C ALA A 258 -2.86 2.81 13.70
N ASN A 259 -3.27 4.02 13.29
CA ASN A 259 -3.75 4.34 11.94
C ASN A 259 -2.63 4.83 10.99
N ALA A 260 -1.36 4.80 11.45
CA ALA A 260 -0.21 5.27 10.70
C ALA A 260 -0.18 4.78 9.23
N GLY A 261 -0.13 5.73 8.30
CA GLY A 261 -0.07 5.49 6.86
C GLY A 261 -1.41 5.24 6.15
N LEU A 262 -2.55 5.17 6.84
CA LEU A 262 -3.85 4.92 6.19
C LEU A 262 -4.36 6.10 5.33
N VAL A 263 -3.77 7.29 5.47
CA VAL A 263 -3.99 8.42 4.54
C VAL A 263 -3.70 8.05 3.07
N ASN A 264 -2.79 7.10 2.81
CA ASN A 264 -2.53 6.60 1.46
C ASN A 264 -3.71 5.78 0.91
N ALA A 265 -4.43 5.04 1.76
CA ALA A 265 -5.63 4.30 1.36
C ALA A 265 -6.76 5.26 0.99
N LEU A 266 -6.99 6.28 1.83
CA LEU A 266 -7.95 7.35 1.53
C LEU A 266 -7.62 8.03 0.19
N GLN A 267 -6.36 8.39 -0.06
CA GLN A 267 -5.93 8.99 -1.33
C GLN A 267 -6.17 8.09 -2.57
N LEU A 268 -6.10 6.76 -2.41
CA LEU A 268 -6.41 5.80 -3.48
C LEU A 268 -7.93 5.66 -3.71
N LEU A 269 -8.75 5.85 -2.67
CA LEU A 269 -10.21 5.76 -2.76
C LEU A 269 -10.90 7.08 -3.12
N LEU A 270 -10.27 8.24 -2.91
CA LEU A 270 -10.83 9.56 -3.24
C LEU A 270 -11.31 9.68 -4.72
N PRO A 271 -10.54 9.27 -5.75
CA PRO A 271 -11.04 9.31 -7.13
C PRO A 271 -12.29 8.44 -7.39
N ILE A 272 -12.48 7.38 -6.60
CA ILE A 272 -13.68 6.53 -6.65
C ILE A 272 -14.85 7.25 -5.93
N LYS A 273 -14.58 7.85 -4.77
CA LYS A 273 -15.54 8.67 -3.99
C LYS A 273 -16.06 9.88 -4.78
N ASP A 274 -15.19 10.53 -5.55
CA ASP A 274 -15.50 11.69 -6.37
C ASP A 274 -16.36 11.29 -7.58
N LYS A 275 -16.01 10.16 -8.24
CA LYS A 275 -16.79 9.60 -9.35
C LYS A 275 -18.17 9.12 -8.92
N TYR A 276 -18.27 8.53 -7.73
CA TYR A 276 -19.50 7.97 -7.17
C TYR A 276 -19.90 8.71 -5.88
N SER A 277 -20.22 9.99 -6.04
CA SER A 277 -20.49 10.92 -4.93
C SER A 277 -21.58 10.45 -3.95
N GLY A 278 -22.57 9.67 -4.42
CA GLY A 278 -23.64 9.09 -3.59
C GLY A 278 -23.26 7.84 -2.76
N VAL A 279 -22.09 7.22 -2.98
CA VAL A 279 -21.58 6.15 -2.09
C VAL A 279 -20.93 6.79 -0.87
N THR A 280 -21.29 6.36 0.35
CA THR A 280 -20.71 6.88 1.60
C THR A 280 -19.26 6.43 1.77
N TYR A 281 -18.47 7.16 2.58
CA TYR A 281 -17.11 6.72 2.93
C TYR A 281 -17.16 5.39 3.72
N ALA A 282 -18.14 5.24 4.62
CA ALA A 282 -18.39 4.01 5.37
C ALA A 282 -18.58 2.79 4.46
N ASP A 283 -19.44 2.87 3.44
CA ASP A 283 -19.60 1.76 2.48
C ASP A 283 -18.38 1.61 1.56
N LEU A 284 -17.75 2.71 1.13
CA LEU A 284 -16.58 2.66 0.25
C LEU A 284 -15.37 1.97 0.92
N PHE A 285 -15.12 2.21 2.21
CA PHE A 285 -14.03 1.57 2.95
C PHE A 285 -14.27 0.07 3.13
N GLN A 286 -15.51 -0.30 3.46
CA GLN A 286 -15.89 -1.70 3.69
C GLN A 286 -15.97 -2.49 2.37
N LEU A 287 -16.49 -1.89 1.30
CA LEU A 287 -16.44 -2.43 -0.06
C LEU A 287 -14.99 -2.68 -0.51
N ALA A 288 -14.12 -1.66 -0.38
CA ALA A 288 -12.72 -1.78 -0.78
C ALA A 288 -11.96 -2.86 0.03
N SER A 289 -12.30 -3.04 1.32
CA SER A 289 -11.79 -4.13 2.15
C SER A 289 -12.23 -5.50 1.64
N ALA A 290 -13.52 -5.69 1.33
CA ALA A 290 -14.05 -6.96 0.85
C ALA A 290 -13.53 -7.33 -0.54
N THR A 291 -13.59 -6.40 -1.49
CA THR A 291 -13.00 -6.58 -2.83
C THR A 291 -11.51 -6.91 -2.75
N ALA A 292 -10.76 -6.28 -1.83
CA ALA A 292 -9.35 -6.59 -1.66
C ALA A 292 -9.08 -8.03 -1.16
N VAL A 293 -9.96 -8.61 -0.34
CA VAL A 293 -9.85 -10.04 0.04
C VAL A 293 -10.15 -10.94 -1.16
N GLU A 294 -11.19 -10.64 -1.93
CA GLU A 294 -11.61 -11.42 -3.10
C GLU A 294 -10.55 -11.38 -4.23
N GLU A 295 -10.03 -10.21 -4.58
CA GLU A 295 -8.96 -10.02 -5.59
C GLU A 295 -7.62 -10.68 -5.18
N ALA A 296 -7.39 -10.88 -3.88
CA ALA A 296 -6.25 -11.63 -3.38
C ALA A 296 -6.44 -13.17 -3.45
N GLY A 297 -7.59 -13.66 -3.92
CA GLY A 297 -7.94 -15.08 -3.95
C GLY A 297 -8.58 -15.62 -2.67
N GLY A 298 -9.04 -14.73 -1.79
CA GLY A 298 -9.74 -15.06 -0.55
C GLY A 298 -11.22 -15.40 -0.75
N PRO A 299 -11.96 -15.66 0.34
CA PRO A 299 -13.38 -15.95 0.26
C PRO A 299 -14.20 -14.72 -0.14
N LYS A 300 -15.30 -14.96 -0.87
CA LYS A 300 -16.35 -13.96 -1.04
C LYS A 300 -17.01 -13.64 0.31
N ILE A 301 -17.09 -12.36 0.65
CA ILE A 301 -17.62 -11.90 1.93
C ILE A 301 -19.09 -11.49 1.75
N PRO A 302 -20.04 -11.99 2.57
CA PRO A 302 -21.46 -11.64 2.47
C PRO A 302 -21.71 -10.22 3.02
N MET A 303 -21.37 -9.22 2.21
CA MET A 303 -21.41 -7.82 2.58
C MET A 303 -22.81 -7.21 2.50
N LYS A 304 -23.17 -6.46 3.53
CA LYS A 304 -24.32 -5.56 3.58
C LYS A 304 -23.84 -4.11 3.43
N TYR A 305 -24.65 -3.28 2.78
CA TYR A 305 -24.39 -1.87 2.45
C TYR A 305 -25.57 -0.97 2.84
N GLY A 306 -25.43 0.33 2.61
CA GLY A 306 -26.34 1.39 3.08
C GLY A 306 -25.83 2.09 4.35
N ARG A 307 -24.51 2.08 4.62
CA ARG A 307 -23.95 2.69 5.84
C ARG A 307 -24.03 4.21 5.77
N VAL A 308 -24.44 4.82 6.88
CA VAL A 308 -24.47 6.27 7.08
C VAL A 308 -23.10 6.76 7.56
N ASP A 309 -22.52 7.74 6.87
CA ASP A 309 -21.30 8.43 7.31
C ASP A 309 -21.54 9.24 8.59
N VAL A 310 -20.57 9.25 9.51
CA VAL A 310 -20.48 10.31 10.54
C VAL A 310 -20.35 11.70 9.90
N SER A 311 -20.92 12.75 10.50
CA SER A 311 -20.96 14.08 9.87
C SER A 311 -19.69 14.91 10.06
N GLY A 312 -18.93 14.71 11.13
CA GLY A 312 -17.80 15.57 11.49
C GLY A 312 -16.74 14.89 12.37
N PRO A 313 -15.55 15.50 12.52
CA PRO A 313 -14.43 14.93 13.28
C PRO A 313 -14.71 14.80 14.78
N GLU A 314 -15.70 15.52 15.32
CA GLU A 314 -16.19 15.38 16.69
C GLU A 314 -16.90 14.04 16.96
N GLN A 315 -17.12 13.24 15.91
CA GLN A 315 -17.74 11.91 15.95
C GLN A 315 -16.72 10.78 15.72
N CYS A 316 -15.43 11.10 15.60
CA CYS A 316 -14.38 10.07 15.60
C CYS A 316 -14.31 9.35 16.95
N PRO A 317 -14.05 8.02 16.94
CA PRO A 317 -13.81 7.26 18.17
C PRO A 317 -12.47 7.65 18.82
N GLU A 318 -12.37 7.41 20.12
CA GLU A 318 -11.13 7.61 20.88
C GLU A 318 -10.02 6.64 20.45
N GLU A 319 -8.76 7.07 20.58
CA GLU A 319 -7.59 6.22 20.38
C GLU A 319 -7.52 5.06 21.40
N GLY A 320 -6.74 4.02 21.09
CA GLY A 320 -6.54 2.86 21.98
C GLY A 320 -7.59 1.75 21.86
N ARG A 321 -8.58 1.89 20.97
CA ARG A 321 -9.61 0.85 20.73
C ARG A 321 -9.14 -0.31 19.82
N LEU A 322 -7.97 -0.22 19.18
CA LEU A 322 -7.42 -1.24 18.28
C LEU A 322 -6.32 -2.09 18.97
N PRO A 323 -6.01 -3.31 18.48
CA PRO A 323 -5.01 -4.17 19.11
C PRO A 323 -3.58 -3.62 19.00
N ASP A 324 -2.88 -3.52 20.13
CA ASP A 324 -1.41 -3.55 20.19
C ASP A 324 -0.88 -4.90 19.65
N ALA A 325 0.32 -4.88 19.07
CA ALA A 325 1.02 -6.02 18.50
C ALA A 325 1.92 -6.77 19.52
N GLY A 326 2.41 -6.08 20.56
CA GLY A 326 3.28 -6.67 21.60
C GLY A 326 2.84 -6.40 23.04
N PRO A 327 1.57 -6.66 23.41
CA PRO A 327 1.08 -6.52 24.78
C PRO A 327 1.77 -7.51 25.74
N PRO A 328 1.82 -7.22 27.06
CA PRO A 328 2.44 -8.10 28.05
C PRO A 328 1.66 -9.41 28.31
N SER A 329 0.41 -9.52 27.87
CA SER A 329 -0.39 -10.75 27.90
C SER A 329 -1.22 -10.85 26.61
N PRO A 330 -0.68 -11.43 25.53
CA PRO A 330 -1.31 -11.39 24.20
C PRO A 330 -2.70 -12.01 24.13
N ALA A 331 -2.94 -13.16 24.76
CA ALA A 331 -4.25 -13.80 24.72
C ALA A 331 -5.33 -13.06 25.52
N ALA A 332 -4.96 -12.43 26.64
CA ALA A 332 -5.88 -11.59 27.40
C ALA A 332 -6.22 -10.32 26.60
N HIS A 333 -5.21 -9.62 26.07
CA HIS A 333 -5.38 -8.41 25.27
C HIS A 333 -6.21 -8.61 24.00
N LEU A 334 -5.99 -9.71 23.26
CA LEU A 334 -6.84 -10.05 22.11
C LEU A 334 -8.30 -10.24 22.53
N ARG A 335 -8.56 -10.95 23.64
CA ARG A 335 -9.91 -11.09 24.17
C ARG A 335 -10.47 -9.76 24.65
N ASP A 336 -9.74 -8.94 25.39
CA ASP A 336 -10.21 -7.62 25.85
C ASP A 336 -10.65 -6.72 24.69
N VAL A 337 -9.86 -6.66 23.61
CA VAL A 337 -10.17 -5.84 22.43
C VAL A 337 -11.35 -6.40 21.63
N PHE A 338 -11.39 -7.70 21.37
CA PHE A 338 -12.42 -8.31 20.51
C PHE A 338 -13.72 -8.64 21.25
N TYR A 339 -13.66 -9.04 22.53
CA TYR A 339 -14.87 -9.28 23.34
C TYR A 339 -15.61 -7.96 23.61
N ARG A 340 -14.90 -6.81 23.65
CA ARG A 340 -15.52 -5.47 23.63
C ARG A 340 -16.33 -5.21 22.35
N MET A 341 -15.91 -5.76 21.20
CA MET A 341 -16.70 -5.71 19.97
C MET A 341 -17.86 -6.72 19.96
N GLY A 342 -17.86 -7.73 20.84
CA GLY A 342 -18.83 -8.84 20.81
C GLY A 342 -18.41 -9.99 19.90
N LEU A 343 -17.11 -10.09 19.61
CA LEU A 343 -16.49 -11.21 18.91
C LEU A 343 -16.04 -12.30 19.91
N ASN A 344 -15.89 -13.54 19.45
CA ASN A 344 -15.47 -14.70 20.26
C ASN A 344 -14.12 -15.31 19.80
N ASP A 345 -13.59 -16.29 20.52
CA ASP A 345 -12.29 -16.92 20.20
C ASP A 345 -12.18 -17.49 18.77
N LYS A 346 -13.24 -18.09 18.20
CA LYS A 346 -13.24 -18.55 16.79
C LYS A 346 -13.02 -17.38 15.84
N GLU A 347 -13.73 -16.28 16.09
CA GLU A 347 -13.74 -15.07 15.26
C GLU A 347 -12.43 -14.29 15.42
N ILE A 348 -11.84 -14.23 16.62
CA ILE A 348 -10.50 -13.68 16.87
C ILE A 348 -9.48 -14.40 15.98
N VAL A 349 -9.37 -15.73 16.12
CA VAL A 349 -8.36 -16.53 15.41
C VAL A 349 -8.58 -16.48 13.89
N ALA A 350 -9.84 -16.46 13.44
CA ALA A 350 -10.16 -16.29 12.03
C ALA A 350 -9.69 -14.92 11.51
N LEU A 351 -10.07 -13.82 12.18
CA LEU A 351 -9.75 -12.45 11.74
C LEU A 351 -8.24 -12.17 11.77
N SER A 352 -7.48 -12.73 12.72
CA SER A 352 -6.01 -12.71 12.72
C SER A 352 -5.40 -13.26 11.42
N GLY A 353 -6.08 -14.20 10.76
CA GLY A 353 -5.69 -14.73 9.45
C GLY A 353 -5.59 -13.68 8.33
N ALA A 354 -6.11 -12.46 8.52
CA ALA A 354 -5.88 -11.34 7.59
C ALA A 354 -4.39 -10.98 7.41
N HIS A 355 -3.54 -11.26 8.41
CA HIS A 355 -2.08 -11.07 8.33
C HIS A 355 -1.39 -11.97 7.28
N THR A 356 -2.08 -12.97 6.70
CA THR A 356 -1.64 -13.60 5.43
C THR A 356 -1.29 -12.56 4.37
N LEU A 357 -2.01 -11.43 4.34
CA LEU A 357 -1.75 -10.30 3.47
C LEU A 357 -0.86 -9.25 4.14
N GLY A 358 0.19 -8.86 3.43
CA GLY A 358 0.96 -7.66 3.70
C GLY A 358 2.23 -7.87 4.51
N ARG A 359 2.76 -6.75 5.00
CA ARG A 359 4.06 -6.66 5.65
C ARG A 359 4.10 -5.53 6.64
N SER A 360 4.60 -5.82 7.84
CA SER A 360 4.94 -4.80 8.82
C SER A 360 6.10 -3.94 8.33
N ARG A 361 6.18 -2.73 8.85
CA ARG A 361 7.18 -1.71 8.49
C ARG A 361 7.62 -1.01 9.77
N PRO A 362 8.86 -1.20 10.24
CA PRO A 362 9.31 -0.62 11.51
C PRO A 362 9.11 0.89 11.59
N GLU A 363 9.24 1.59 10.46
CA GLU A 363 9.01 3.04 10.33
C GLU A 363 7.52 3.47 10.42
N ARG A 364 6.60 2.52 10.61
CA ARG A 364 5.14 2.75 10.72
C ARG A 364 4.48 2.06 11.91
N SER A 365 4.89 0.84 12.22
CA SER A 365 4.33 0.01 13.30
C SER A 365 5.25 -0.14 14.50
N GLY A 366 6.57 0.12 14.34
CA GLY A 366 7.60 -0.26 15.32
C GLY A 366 8.02 -1.73 15.26
N TRP A 367 7.41 -2.56 14.39
CA TRP A 367 7.61 -4.02 14.38
C TRP A 367 8.21 -4.58 13.09
N GLY A 368 9.01 -5.63 13.24
CA GLY A 368 9.60 -6.43 12.16
C GLY A 368 10.97 -5.93 11.68
N MET A 369 11.42 -6.44 10.54
CA MET A 369 12.66 -6.03 9.87
C MET A 369 12.43 -4.91 8.85
N PRO A 370 13.44 -4.03 8.59
CA PRO A 370 13.35 -3.00 7.55
C PRO A 370 13.24 -3.56 6.12
N GLU A 371 13.69 -4.80 5.88
CA GLU A 371 13.61 -5.52 4.61
C GLU A 371 13.89 -7.03 4.81
N THR A 372 13.37 -7.89 3.93
CA THR A 372 13.67 -9.33 3.86
C THR A 372 13.72 -9.83 2.41
N LYS A 373 14.19 -11.07 2.20
CA LYS A 373 14.22 -11.75 0.89
C LYS A 373 12.86 -11.79 0.16
N TYR A 374 11.75 -11.70 0.91
CA TYR A 374 10.38 -11.70 0.36
C TYR A 374 9.87 -10.31 -0.03
N THR A 375 10.48 -9.23 0.50
CA THR A 375 9.96 -7.86 0.41
C THR A 375 10.88 -6.89 -0.32
N LYS A 376 12.18 -7.22 -0.49
CA LYS A 376 13.17 -6.41 -1.21
C LYS A 376 12.84 -6.23 -2.70
N ASP A 377 12.58 -7.33 -3.40
CA ASP A 377 12.28 -7.39 -4.84
C ASP A 377 10.76 -7.39 -5.10
N GLY A 378 9.96 -7.34 -4.02
CA GLY A 378 8.51 -7.43 -4.06
C GLY A 378 7.82 -6.16 -4.60
N PRO A 379 6.57 -6.26 -5.09
CA PRO A 379 5.90 -5.14 -5.74
C PRO A 379 5.57 -3.99 -4.78
N GLY A 380 5.48 -2.78 -5.35
CA GLY A 380 5.32 -1.54 -4.60
C GLY A 380 6.66 -0.97 -4.13
N ALA A 381 6.69 -0.34 -2.95
CA ALA A 381 7.93 0.13 -2.34
C ALA A 381 8.72 -1.05 -1.72
N PRO A 382 10.06 -1.11 -1.83
CA PRO A 382 10.89 -2.12 -1.15
C PRO A 382 10.79 -2.08 0.38
N GLY A 383 11.24 -3.14 1.05
CA GLY A 383 11.36 -3.21 2.51
C GLY A 383 10.10 -3.64 3.29
N GLY A 384 10.21 -3.69 4.61
CA GLY A 384 9.27 -4.30 5.55
C GLY A 384 9.45 -5.82 5.69
N GLN A 385 8.68 -6.45 6.59
CA GLN A 385 8.70 -7.88 6.84
C GLN A 385 7.28 -8.46 6.75
N SER A 386 7.08 -9.48 5.91
CA SER A 386 5.81 -10.19 5.76
C SER A 386 5.65 -11.33 6.77
N TRP A 387 4.40 -11.67 7.09
CA TRP A 387 4.07 -12.87 7.87
C TRP A 387 4.19 -14.16 7.03
N THR A 388 4.00 -14.06 5.72
CA THR A 388 3.96 -15.19 4.79
C THR A 388 4.93 -14.99 3.61
N VAL A 389 5.23 -16.09 2.92
CA VAL A 389 6.03 -16.08 1.68
C VAL A 389 5.30 -15.37 0.54
N GLN A 390 3.99 -15.60 0.39
CA GLN A 390 3.15 -15.08 -0.70
C GLN A 390 2.22 -13.97 -0.19
N TRP A 391 2.80 -12.93 0.43
CA TRP A 391 2.11 -11.84 1.17
C TRP A 391 1.16 -10.91 0.37
N LEU A 392 0.74 -11.34 -0.82
CA LEU A 392 -0.25 -10.69 -1.70
C LEU A 392 -1.45 -11.59 -1.99
N LYS A 393 -1.37 -12.87 -1.62
CA LYS A 393 -2.37 -13.90 -1.86
C LYS A 393 -3.04 -14.24 -0.55
N PHE A 394 -4.37 -14.25 -0.53
CA PHE A 394 -5.15 -14.66 0.64
C PHE A 394 -5.32 -16.18 0.64
N ASP A 395 -4.53 -16.90 1.44
CA ASP A 395 -4.70 -18.32 1.76
C ASP A 395 -4.39 -18.61 3.25
N ASN A 396 -4.34 -19.88 3.66
CA ASN A 396 -4.03 -20.26 5.05
C ASN A 396 -2.53 -20.37 5.38
N SER A 397 -1.63 -19.78 4.59
CA SER A 397 -0.18 -19.80 4.85
C SER A 397 0.19 -19.17 6.20
N TYR A 398 -0.47 -18.08 6.63
CA TYR A 398 -0.26 -17.47 7.95
C TYR A 398 -0.26 -18.50 9.10
N PHE A 399 -1.31 -19.34 9.17
CA PHE A 399 -1.43 -20.36 10.22
C PHE A 399 -0.37 -21.46 10.10
N LYS A 400 0.10 -21.78 8.88
CA LYS A 400 1.17 -22.77 8.66
C LYS A 400 2.52 -22.20 9.07
N ASP A 401 2.87 -21.03 8.56
CA ASP A 401 4.16 -20.38 8.77
C ASP A 401 4.38 -20.05 10.26
N ILE A 402 3.34 -19.61 11.00
CA ILE A 402 3.39 -19.37 12.46
C ILE A 402 3.43 -20.67 13.27
N LYS A 403 2.75 -21.73 12.83
CA LYS A 403 2.77 -23.04 13.51
C LYS A 403 4.14 -23.69 13.45
N GLU A 404 4.80 -23.60 12.29
CA GLU A 404 6.06 -24.29 12.04
C GLU A 404 7.30 -23.43 12.34
N ARG A 405 7.18 -22.10 12.31
CA ARG A 405 8.25 -21.09 12.56
C ARG A 405 9.57 -21.39 11.84
N ARG A 406 9.48 -21.90 10.59
CA ARG A 406 10.63 -22.43 9.83
C ARG A 406 11.58 -21.37 9.26
N ASP A 407 11.15 -20.12 9.12
CA ASP A 407 11.95 -19.05 8.53
C ASP A 407 11.91 -17.78 9.39
N ALA A 408 13.07 -17.35 9.88
CA ALA A 408 13.20 -16.17 10.75
C ALA A 408 13.02 -14.83 10.01
N GLU A 409 12.96 -14.83 8.68
CA GLU A 409 12.56 -13.66 7.89
C GLU A 409 11.03 -13.51 7.77
N LEU A 410 10.24 -14.48 8.22
CA LEU A 410 8.79 -14.30 8.38
C LEU A 410 8.45 -13.70 9.74
N LEU A 411 7.49 -12.77 9.76
CA LEU A 411 7.06 -12.08 10.97
C LEU A 411 6.12 -12.95 11.81
N VAL A 412 6.41 -13.03 13.10
CA VAL A 412 5.50 -13.55 14.13
C VAL A 412 5.51 -12.56 15.28
N LEU A 413 4.42 -11.81 15.46
CA LEU A 413 4.22 -10.94 16.63
C LEU A 413 3.84 -11.78 17.87
N PRO A 414 3.98 -11.25 19.09
CA PRO A 414 3.42 -11.88 20.29
C PRO A 414 1.94 -12.24 20.20
N THR A 415 1.13 -11.44 19.49
CA THR A 415 -0.29 -11.73 19.22
C THR A 415 -0.53 -12.77 18.13
N ASP A 416 0.41 -12.98 17.21
CA ASP A 416 0.36 -14.08 16.23
C ASP A 416 0.80 -15.40 16.89
N ALA A 417 1.88 -15.35 17.67
CA ALA A 417 2.45 -16.50 18.37
C ALA A 417 1.44 -17.18 19.30
N VAL A 418 0.68 -16.37 20.05
CA VAL A 418 -0.23 -16.86 21.09
C VAL A 418 -1.39 -17.69 20.55
N LEU A 419 -1.71 -17.59 19.26
CA LEU A 419 -2.79 -18.36 18.61
C LEU A 419 -2.54 -19.88 18.65
N PHE A 420 -1.29 -20.32 18.81
CA PHE A 420 -0.90 -21.73 18.97
C PHE A 420 -0.44 -22.08 20.40
N GLU A 421 -0.46 -21.12 21.32
CA GLU A 421 0.04 -21.25 22.70
C GLU A 421 -1.11 -21.19 23.72
N ASP A 422 -2.16 -20.39 23.47
CA ASP A 422 -3.42 -20.42 24.22
C ASP A 422 -4.26 -21.65 23.84
N PRO A 423 -4.72 -22.48 24.80
CA PRO A 423 -5.43 -23.72 24.49
C PRO A 423 -6.72 -23.58 23.69
N ALA A 424 -7.47 -22.48 23.84
CA ALA A 424 -8.75 -22.28 23.17
C ALA A 424 -8.57 -21.63 21.78
N PHE A 425 -7.57 -20.75 21.61
CA PHE A 425 -7.20 -20.30 20.26
C PHE A 425 -6.61 -21.42 19.40
N LYS A 426 -5.81 -22.30 20.02
CA LYS A 426 -5.08 -23.37 19.34
C LYS A 426 -5.98 -24.32 18.55
N GLU A 427 -7.17 -24.66 19.07
CA GLU A 427 -8.13 -25.51 18.38
C GLU A 427 -8.47 -24.96 16.98
N TYR A 428 -8.79 -23.67 16.90
CA TYR A 428 -9.08 -22.98 15.65
C TYR A 428 -7.84 -22.75 14.80
N ALA A 429 -6.70 -22.42 15.40
CA ALA A 429 -5.47 -22.16 14.67
C ALA A 429 -4.90 -23.44 14.01
N GLU A 430 -4.98 -24.59 14.69
CA GLU A 430 -4.59 -25.88 14.10
C GLU A 430 -5.59 -26.35 13.04
N LYS A 431 -6.90 -26.11 13.24
CA LYS A 431 -7.93 -26.32 12.21
C LYS A 431 -7.62 -25.52 10.95
N TYR A 432 -7.42 -24.20 11.05
CA TYR A 432 -7.16 -23.33 9.90
C TYR A 432 -5.82 -23.61 9.22
N ALA A 433 -4.79 -24.05 9.97
CA ALA A 433 -3.53 -24.51 9.37
C ALA A 433 -3.70 -25.77 8.49
N ALA A 434 -4.63 -26.66 8.85
CA ALA A 434 -4.92 -27.87 8.09
C ALA A 434 -5.91 -27.63 6.93
N ASP A 435 -6.96 -26.86 7.16
CA ASP A 435 -8.12 -26.69 6.29
C ASP A 435 -8.31 -25.23 5.85
N GLN A 436 -8.11 -24.97 4.56
CA GLN A 436 -8.30 -23.64 3.96
C GLN A 436 -9.77 -23.31 3.73
N GLU A 437 -10.63 -24.28 3.42
CA GLU A 437 -12.06 -24.04 3.16
C GLU A 437 -12.77 -23.65 4.46
N ALA A 438 -12.45 -24.34 5.56
CA ALA A 438 -12.99 -24.00 6.87
C ALA A 438 -12.44 -22.65 7.40
N PHE A 439 -11.16 -22.31 7.13
CA PHE A 439 -10.65 -20.96 7.38
C PHE A 439 -11.43 -19.91 6.58
N PHE A 440 -11.57 -20.12 5.27
CA PHE A 440 -12.26 -19.19 4.37
C PHE A 440 -13.70 -18.94 4.79
N LYS A 441 -14.42 -20.00 5.18
CA LYS A 441 -15.78 -19.88 5.71
C LYS A 441 -15.82 -19.06 7.01
N ASP A 442 -15.05 -19.47 8.02
CA ASP A 442 -15.07 -18.82 9.34
C ASP A 442 -14.55 -17.37 9.27
N TYR A 443 -13.63 -17.06 8.34
CA TYR A 443 -13.18 -15.70 8.04
C TYR A 443 -14.27 -14.85 7.40
N ALA A 444 -14.98 -15.36 6.39
CA ALA A 444 -16.05 -14.61 5.72
C ALA A 444 -17.21 -14.28 6.69
N GLU A 445 -17.59 -15.24 7.54
CA GLU A 445 -18.54 -15.03 8.64
C GLU A 445 -18.06 -13.92 9.59
N ALA A 446 -16.81 -13.99 10.05
CA ALA A 446 -16.26 -13.04 11.03
C ALA A 446 -16.02 -11.63 10.45
N HIS A 447 -15.57 -11.52 9.20
CA HIS A 447 -15.35 -10.24 8.50
C HIS A 447 -16.68 -9.55 8.20
N ALA A 448 -17.68 -10.30 7.69
CA ALA A 448 -19.02 -9.75 7.49
C ALA A 448 -19.67 -9.33 8.82
N LYS A 449 -19.50 -10.10 9.90
CA LYS A 449 -19.95 -9.71 11.24
C LYS A 449 -19.29 -8.38 11.66
N LEU A 450 -17.96 -8.31 11.68
CA LEU A 450 -17.17 -7.11 12.00
C LEU A 450 -17.62 -5.89 11.20
N SER A 451 -17.74 -6.02 9.88
CA SER A 451 -18.09 -4.93 8.96
C SER A 451 -19.50 -4.34 9.21
N ASN A 452 -20.36 -5.08 9.91
CA ASN A 452 -21.68 -4.63 10.35
C ASN A 452 -21.71 -4.10 11.80
N LEU A 453 -20.64 -4.27 12.58
CA LEU A 453 -20.57 -3.80 13.97
C LEU A 453 -20.48 -2.28 14.03
N GLY A 454 -21.22 -1.69 14.97
CA GLY A 454 -21.26 -0.25 15.24
C GLY A 454 -21.94 0.61 14.17
N ALA A 455 -21.91 0.19 12.91
CA ALA A 455 -22.55 0.84 11.76
C ALA A 455 -24.01 1.26 12.02
N LYS A 456 -24.44 2.29 11.30
CA LYS A 456 -25.84 2.72 11.16
C LYS A 456 -26.20 2.60 9.69
N PHE A 457 -27.37 2.06 9.39
CA PHE A 457 -27.84 1.84 8.03
C PHE A 457 -29.06 2.71 7.71
N ASP A 458 -29.15 3.15 6.46
CA ASP A 458 -30.33 3.77 5.85
C ASP A 458 -30.54 3.18 4.44
N PRO A 459 -31.59 2.36 4.20
CA PRO A 459 -32.61 1.95 5.17
C PRO A 459 -32.03 1.04 6.28
N PRO A 460 -32.69 0.87 7.44
CA PRO A 460 -32.15 0.14 8.60
C PRO A 460 -31.75 -1.33 8.29
N GLU A 461 -32.51 -1.99 7.43
CA GLU A 461 -32.21 -3.33 6.90
C GLU A 461 -30.97 -3.38 6.01
N GLY A 462 -30.53 -2.25 5.46
CA GLY A 462 -29.48 -2.15 4.45
C GLY A 462 -29.82 -2.91 3.16
N PHE A 463 -28.81 -3.15 2.32
CA PHE A 463 -28.98 -3.92 1.08
C PHE A 463 -27.74 -4.74 0.72
N SER A 464 -27.94 -5.76 -0.12
CA SER A 464 -26.88 -6.49 -0.84
C SER A 464 -26.77 -5.97 -2.27
N ILE A 465 -25.59 -6.12 -2.89
CA ILE A 465 -25.34 -5.80 -4.31
C ILE A 465 -25.27 -7.04 -5.21
N ASP A 466 -25.27 -8.24 -4.62
CA ASP A 466 -25.17 -9.52 -5.33
C ASP A 466 -26.54 -10.14 -5.67
N GLU A 467 -27.61 -9.73 -4.97
CA GLU A 467 -28.97 -10.26 -5.14
C GLU A 467 -29.68 -9.67 -6.39
N GLY A 468 -29.09 -9.84 -7.58
CA GLY A 468 -29.74 -9.47 -8.84
C GLY A 468 -28.88 -9.49 -10.11
N THR A 469 -27.57 -9.69 -10.05
CA THR A 469 -26.66 -9.47 -11.18
C THR A 469 -26.48 -10.69 -12.09
N SER A 470 -27.41 -10.88 -13.02
CA SER A 470 -27.09 -11.59 -14.27
C SER A 470 -25.98 -10.83 -15.00
N GLN A 471 -24.85 -11.51 -15.27
CA GLN A 471 -23.60 -10.90 -15.76
C GLN A 471 -23.80 -9.90 -16.92
N PRO A 472 -23.31 -8.64 -16.80
CA PRO A 472 -23.30 -7.69 -17.91
C PRO A 472 -22.41 -8.19 -19.05
N GLN A 473 -22.85 -8.11 -20.30
CA GLN A 473 -21.94 -8.32 -21.44
C GLN A 473 -20.96 -7.14 -21.56
N PRO A 474 -19.69 -7.39 -21.90
CA PRO A 474 -18.71 -6.33 -22.09
C PRO A 474 -19.06 -5.46 -23.29
N GLU A 475 -19.12 -4.15 -23.09
CA GLU A 475 -19.28 -3.19 -24.19
C GLU A 475 -18.10 -3.28 -25.18
N LYS A 476 -18.41 -3.20 -26.48
CA LYS A 476 -17.39 -3.31 -27.52
C LYS A 476 -16.55 -2.04 -27.58
N PHE A 477 -15.30 -2.13 -27.14
CA PHE A 477 -14.30 -1.09 -27.31
C PHE A 477 -14.15 -0.68 -28.79
N VAL A 478 -14.47 0.58 -29.10
CA VAL A 478 -14.25 1.17 -30.43
C VAL A 478 -12.89 1.84 -30.45
N ALA A 479 -11.92 1.23 -31.13
CA ALA A 479 -10.57 1.78 -31.24
C ALA A 479 -10.56 3.10 -32.04
N ALA A 480 -9.79 4.07 -31.57
CA ALA A 480 -9.56 5.31 -32.31
C ALA A 480 -8.73 5.03 -33.58
N ASN A 481 -9.06 5.71 -34.68
CA ASN A 481 -8.37 5.54 -35.96
C ASN A 481 -6.94 6.09 -35.88
N TYR A 482 -5.96 5.19 -35.77
CA TYR A 482 -4.54 5.55 -35.84
C TYR A 482 -4.19 6.07 -37.24
N SER A 483 -3.52 7.22 -37.30
CA SER A 483 -3.10 7.84 -38.56
C SER A 483 -2.10 6.96 -39.31
N THR A 484 -2.55 6.34 -40.40
CA THR A 484 -1.66 5.74 -41.40
C THR A 484 -1.05 6.86 -42.23
N GLY A 485 0.20 7.23 -41.90
CA GLY A 485 1.01 8.05 -42.80
C GLY A 485 1.09 7.38 -44.18
N LYS A 486 0.86 8.16 -45.24
CA LYS A 486 1.09 7.69 -46.61
C LYS A 486 2.61 7.64 -46.87
N ALA A 487 3.02 6.67 -47.69
CA ALA A 487 4.35 6.61 -48.27
C ALA A 487 4.52 7.64 -49.40
#